data_AF-A0AAE8U9X8-F1
#
_entry.id   AF-A0AAE8U9X8-F1
#
_cell.length_a   1.000
_cell.length_b   1.000
_cell.length_c   1.000
_cell.angle_alpha   90.00
_cell.angle_beta   90.00
_cell.angle_gamma   90.00
#
_symmetry.space_group_name_H-M   'P 1'
#
loop_
_entity.id
_entity.type
_entity.pdbx_description
1 polymer ?
#
loop_
_entity_poly.entity_id
_entity_poly.type
_entity_poly.pdbx_seq_one_letter_code
_entity_poly.pdbx_strand_id
1 'polypeptide(L)'
;MSLIHNTAAPSVSQHMTGFNADTKGSEEEVNRLCQLYPEIASWQPALIAGAWHQWCANNQRQPIAPEERDEAFPLYLVRLIRNRMEEMNAWR
;
A
#
# COMPACT_ATOMS: atom_id res chain seq x y z
N MET A 1 27.06 21.95 -48.07
CA MET A 1 25.93 22.21 -47.15
C MET A 1 25.42 20.85 -46.67
N SER A 2 25.81 20.43 -45.47
CA SER A 2 25.43 19.11 -44.94
C SER A 2 24.46 19.31 -43.78
N LEU A 3 23.24 18.82 -43.94
CA LEU A 3 22.13 18.97 -42.99
C LEU A 3 22.21 17.87 -41.94
N ILE A 4 22.58 18.23 -40.71
CA ILE A 4 22.50 17.40 -39.51
C ILE A 4 21.03 17.31 -39.06
N HIS A 5 20.40 16.14 -39.17
CA HIS A 5 19.13 15.86 -38.48
C HIS A 5 19.42 15.12 -37.18
N ASN A 6 19.74 15.90 -36.15
CA ASN A 6 19.73 15.42 -34.78
C ASN A 6 18.28 15.46 -34.27
N THR A 7 17.49 14.43 -34.59
CA THR A 7 16.18 14.23 -33.92
C THR A 7 16.46 13.68 -32.53
N ALA A 8 16.79 14.58 -31.61
CA ALA A 8 16.68 14.31 -30.18
C ALA A 8 15.19 14.22 -29.86
N ALA A 9 14.69 13.02 -29.59
CA ALA A 9 13.41 12.85 -28.93
C ALA A 9 13.51 13.47 -27.53
N PRO A 10 12.72 14.49 -27.17
CA PRO A 10 12.61 14.87 -25.78
C PRO A 10 11.86 13.74 -25.07
N SER A 11 12.64 12.97 -24.31
CA SER A 11 12.17 11.97 -23.36
C SER A 11 11.01 12.57 -22.57
N VAL A 12 9.85 11.93 -22.70
CA VAL A 12 8.62 12.28 -22.01
C VAL A 12 8.89 12.18 -20.51
N SER A 13 9.22 13.31 -19.89
CA SER A 13 9.25 13.44 -18.45
C SER A 13 7.80 13.58 -17.97
N GLN A 14 7.11 12.45 -17.91
CA GLN A 14 5.82 12.32 -17.22
C GLN A 14 6.08 12.40 -15.71
N HIS A 15 6.37 13.60 -15.23
CA HIS A 15 6.14 13.93 -13.83
C HIS A 15 4.63 14.09 -13.67
N MET A 16 3.94 12.96 -13.54
CA MET A 16 2.53 12.95 -13.18
C MET A 16 2.42 13.23 -11.68
N THR A 17 2.74 14.47 -11.29
CA THR A 17 2.52 14.99 -9.94
C THR A 17 1.03 15.32 -9.83
N GLY A 18 0.24 14.26 -9.65
CA GLY A 18 -1.21 14.34 -9.60
C GLY A 18 -1.75 13.38 -8.56
N PHE A 19 -1.28 13.45 -7.32
CA PHE A 19 -1.93 12.78 -6.19
C PHE A 19 -2.14 13.78 -5.06
N ASN A 20 -3.33 14.39 -5.14
CA ASN A 20 -4.22 14.84 -4.07
C ASN A 20 -3.61 14.89 -2.65
N ALA A 21 -3.65 16.09 -2.06
CA ALA A 21 -3.18 16.37 -0.70
C ALA A 21 -3.90 15.58 0.43
N ASP A 22 -4.95 14.82 0.14
CA ASP A 22 -5.61 13.88 1.06
C ASP A 22 -4.92 12.50 1.15
N THR A 23 -3.98 12.20 0.25
CA THR A 23 -3.31 10.88 0.17
C THR A 23 -2.08 10.78 1.09
N LYS A 24 -1.56 11.92 1.55
CA LYS A 24 -0.28 12.01 2.27
C LYS A 24 -0.25 11.19 3.56
N GLY A 25 -1.31 11.29 4.36
CA GLY A 25 -1.41 10.55 5.62
C GLY A 25 -1.48 9.03 5.44
N SER A 26 -2.12 8.56 4.35
CA SER A 26 -2.22 7.12 4.05
C SER A 26 -0.89 6.57 3.51
N GLU A 27 -0.17 7.34 2.70
CA GLU A 27 1.15 6.94 2.19
C GLU A 27 2.20 6.85 3.30
N GLU A 28 2.21 7.81 4.24
CA GLU A 28 3.13 7.82 5.38
C GLU A 28 2.85 6.66 6.35
N GLU A 29 1.58 6.32 6.57
CA GLU A 29 1.18 5.15 7.33
C GLU A 29 1.63 3.85 6.67
N VAL A 30 1.34 3.68 5.38
CA VAL A 30 1.75 2.48 4.63
C VAL A 30 3.27 2.33 4.62
N ASN A 31 4.02 3.42 4.45
CA ASN A 31 5.48 3.37 4.52
C ASN A 31 5.98 2.89 5.89
N ARG A 32 5.41 3.38 7.00
CA ARG A 32 5.76 2.90 8.35
C ARG A 32 5.39 1.43 8.54
N LEU A 33 4.23 1.00 8.04
CA LEU A 33 3.82 -0.41 8.07
C LEU A 33 4.81 -1.28 7.29
N CYS A 34 5.23 -0.87 6.10
CA CYS A 34 6.22 -1.60 5.31
C CYS A 34 7.60 -1.66 5.99
N GLN A 35 7.99 -0.65 6.78
CA GLN A 35 9.23 -0.67 7.56
C GLN A 35 9.16 -1.64 8.75
N LEU A 36 8.03 -1.67 9.46
CA LEU A 36 7.81 -2.55 10.62
C LEU A 36 7.54 -4.00 10.21
N TYR A 37 6.94 -4.19 9.03
CA TYR A 37 6.55 -5.48 8.47
C TYR A 37 7.08 -5.62 7.03
N PRO A 38 8.39 -5.88 6.86
CA PRO A 38 8.99 -6.03 5.53
C PRO A 38 8.35 -7.17 4.73
N GLU A 39 7.73 -8.15 5.38
CA GLU A 39 6.98 -9.24 4.77
C GLU A 39 5.80 -8.78 3.89
N ILE A 40 5.19 -7.62 4.20
CA ILE A 40 4.07 -7.06 3.44
C ILE A 40 4.49 -5.88 2.55
N ALA A 41 5.78 -5.51 2.54
CA ALA A 41 6.26 -4.39 1.75
C ALA A 41 6.08 -4.60 0.22
N SER A 42 5.91 -5.85 -0.22
CA SER A 42 5.61 -6.22 -1.60
C SER A 42 4.12 -6.14 -1.96
N TRP A 43 3.24 -5.91 -0.99
CA TRP A 43 1.79 -5.86 -1.20
C TRP A 43 1.36 -4.50 -1.76
N GLN A 44 0.15 -4.45 -2.34
CA GLN A 44 -0.39 -3.18 -2.82
C GLN A 44 -0.72 -2.24 -1.64
N PRO A 45 -0.35 -0.94 -1.71
CA PRO A 45 -0.60 0.02 -0.64
C PRO A 45 -2.06 0.07 -0.16
N ALA A 46 -3.01 0.02 -1.10
CA ALA A 46 -4.44 0.01 -0.78
C ALA A 46 -4.86 -1.22 0.05
N LEU A 47 -4.21 -2.37 -0.17
CA LEU A 47 -4.49 -3.59 0.58
C LEU A 47 -3.88 -3.51 1.99
N ILE A 48 -2.67 -2.96 2.12
CA ILE A 48 -2.01 -2.73 3.42
C ILE A 48 -2.84 -1.77 4.28
N ALA A 49 -3.19 -0.59 3.74
CA ALA A 49 -4.01 0.39 4.43
C ALA A 49 -5.38 -0.18 4.82
N GLY A 50 -6.04 -0.88 3.89
CA GLY A 50 -7.32 -1.53 4.17
C GLY A 50 -7.25 -2.59 5.28
N ALA A 51 -6.22 -3.44 5.27
CA ALA A 51 -6.02 -4.45 6.29
C ALA A 51 -5.67 -3.85 7.66
N TRP A 52 -4.88 -2.78 7.69
CA TRP A 52 -4.56 -2.02 8.90
C TRP A 52 -5.81 -1.37 9.50
N HIS A 53 -6.60 -0.67 8.68
CA HIS A 53 -7.86 -0.07 9.11
C HIS A 53 -8.82 -1.11 9.71
N GLN A 54 -8.95 -2.28 9.09
CA GLN A 54 -9.79 -3.36 9.64
C GLN A 54 -9.24 -3.93 10.94
N TRP A 55 -7.92 -4.10 11.05
CA TRP A 55 -7.29 -4.52 12.30
C TRP A 55 -7.53 -3.50 13.41
N CYS A 56 -7.36 -2.20 13.14
CA CYS A 56 -7.64 -1.14 14.09
C CYS A 56 -9.12 -1.15 14.52
N ALA A 57 -10.06 -1.26 13.58
CA ALA A 57 -11.49 -1.35 13.89
C ALA A 57 -11.81 -2.56 14.79
N ASN A 58 -11.24 -3.72 14.50
CA ASN A 58 -11.46 -4.94 15.28
C ASN A 58 -10.88 -4.87 16.70
N ASN A 59 -9.81 -4.09 16.89
CA ASN A 59 -9.17 -3.89 18.19
C ASN A 59 -9.63 -2.60 18.90
N GLN A 60 -10.64 -1.91 18.37
CA GLN A 60 -11.13 -0.61 18.85
C GLN A 60 -10.02 0.45 18.96
N ARG A 61 -9.04 0.39 18.06
CA ARG A 61 -7.92 1.32 17.97
C ARG A 61 -8.16 2.35 16.88
N GLN A 62 -7.49 3.50 16.99
CA GLN A 62 -7.49 4.48 15.91
C GLN A 62 -6.63 3.94 14.75
N PRO A 63 -7.04 4.16 13.49
CA PRO A 63 -6.24 3.85 12.31
C PRO A 63 -5.12 4.88 12.18
N ILE A 64 -4.15 4.78 13.08
CA ILE A 64 -2.94 5.58 13.09
C ILE A 64 -1.75 4.68 12.80
N ALA A 65 -0.71 5.25 12.19
CA ALA A 65 0.50 4.50 11.90
C ALA A 65 1.11 3.93 13.19
N PRO A 66 1.42 2.62 13.23
CA PRO A 66 1.99 2.02 14.42
C PRO A 66 3.40 2.56 14.68
N GLU A 67 3.70 2.79 15.95
CA GLU A 67 5.05 3.16 16.39
C GLU A 67 5.92 1.92 16.62
N GLU A 68 5.32 0.81 17.04
CA GLU A 68 6.00 -0.45 17.32
C GLU A 68 5.40 -1.62 16.52
N ARG A 69 6.22 -2.66 16.34
CA ARG A 69 5.81 -3.90 15.68
C ARG A 69 4.96 -4.74 16.64
N ASP A 70 3.70 -4.97 16.27
CA ASP A 70 2.78 -5.85 16.97
C ASP A 70 2.72 -7.21 16.23
N GLU A 71 3.19 -8.27 16.89
CA GLU A 71 3.22 -9.62 16.31
C GLU A 71 1.81 -10.20 16.04
N ALA A 72 0.76 -9.63 16.65
CA ALA A 72 -0.61 -10.04 16.38
C ALA A 72 -1.11 -9.57 15.01
N PHE A 73 -0.54 -8.49 14.44
CA PHE A 73 -0.97 -7.96 13.16
C PHE A 73 -0.67 -8.92 11.98
N PRO A 74 0.55 -9.47 11.81
CA PRO A 74 0.81 -10.50 10.79
C PRO A 74 -0.09 -11.74 10.94
N LEU A 75 -0.36 -12.17 12.18
CA LEU A 75 -1.27 -13.29 12.43
C LEU A 75 -2.72 -12.96 12.01
N TYR A 76 -3.15 -11.73 12.21
CA TYR A 76 -4.45 -11.26 11.74
C TYR A 76 -4.52 -11.25 10.21
N LEU A 77 -3.47 -10.81 9.51
CA LEU A 77 -3.42 -10.81 8.04
C LEU A 77 -3.65 -12.21 7.46
N VAL A 78 -3.01 -13.23 8.04
CA VAL A 78 -3.20 -14.62 7.60
C VAL A 78 -4.65 -15.06 7.78
N ARG A 79 -5.28 -14.72 8.91
CA ARG A 79 -6.71 -15.02 9.15
C ARG A 79 -7.61 -14.26 8.18
N LEU A 80 -7.32 -12.99 7.92
CA LEU A 80 -8.06 -12.15 6.99
C LEU A 80 -8.04 -12.75 5.57
N ILE A 81 -6.85 -13.14 5.10
CA ILE A 81 -6.70 -13.79 3.79
C ILE A 81 -7.48 -15.11 3.75
N ARG A 82 -7.32 -15.96 4.77
CA ARG A 82 -8.04 -17.24 4.83
C ARG A 82 -9.55 -17.04 4.82
N ASN A 83 -10.06 -16.13 5.63
CA ASN A 83 -11.50 -15.83 5.69
C ASN A 83 -12.00 -15.32 4.33
N ARG A 84 -11.27 -14.41 3.66
CA ARG A 84 -11.65 -13.96 2.31
C ARG A 84 -11.61 -15.08 1.28
N MET A 85 -10.62 -15.98 1.36
CA MET A 85 -10.55 -17.14 0.50
C MET A 85 -11.73 -18.09 0.73
N GLU A 86 -12.08 -18.36 1.99
CA GLU A 86 -13.26 -19.17 2.36
C GLU A 86 -14.55 -18.53 1.89
N GLU A 87 -14.72 -17.22 2.10
CA GLU A 87 -15.87 -16.46 1.59
C GLU A 87 -15.97 -16.64 0.08
N MET A 88 -14.92 -16.33 -0.69
CA MET A 88 -14.92 -16.50 -2.16
C MET A 88 -15.18 -17.95 -2.61
N ASN A 89 -14.70 -18.94 -1.87
CA ASN A 89 -14.93 -20.37 -2.18
C ASN A 89 -16.34 -20.84 -1.78
N ALA A 90 -17.02 -20.12 -0.88
CA ALA A 90 -18.38 -20.39 -0.43
C ALA A 90 -19.44 -19.85 -1.40
N TRP A 91 -19.08 -18.99 -2.36
CA TRP A 91 -19.92 -18.66 -3.52
C TRP A 91 -19.79 -19.79 -4.56
N ARG A 92 -20.45 -20.91 -4.30
CA ARG A 92 -20.69 -21.98 -5.28
C ARG A 92 -22.13 -21.96 -5.74
#